data_AF-H1YWI5-F1
#
_entry.id   AF-H1YWI5-F1
#
_cell.length_a   1.000
_cell.length_b   1.000
_cell.length_c   1.000
_cell.angle_alpha   90.00
_cell.angle_beta   90.00
_cell.angle_gamma   90.00
#
_symmetry.space_group_name_H-M   'P 1'
#
loop_
_entity.id
_entity.type
_entity.pdbx_description
1 polymer ?
#
loop_
_entity_poly.entity_id
_entity_poly.type
_entity_poly.pdbx_seq_one_letter_code
_entity_poly.pdbx_strand_id
1 'polypeptide(L)'
;MSQKKGKKNDTDWQKTLSRAFIVFILISCVVGFSLTFSFFSVFKKVEKGDYVAVDYTLSYQDGIPIISSDRNLVQSYYEKGFPVALSESLIIQAGALADQKLFPVDAYVYPEGIAQYAIFDLEMDAVSSGVEGMGSGDVKKVNLDFASTLTRNMTAEEYNMIGGNFSSAQAGMVVPLAFGYTPDEDAENSTMTLERPSVIIEKTDDGIVLQYGYSVIDLTVQEIR
;
A
#
# COMPACT_ATOMS: atom_id res chain seq x y z
N MET A 1 38.92 6.91 82.27
CA MET A 1 37.53 6.50 81.89
C MET A 1 37.53 6.22 80.39
N SER A 2 37.12 5.02 79.99
CA SER A 2 37.27 4.49 78.62
C SER A 2 36.03 4.76 77.77
N GLN A 3 36.20 5.27 76.54
CA GLN A 3 35.14 5.38 75.53
C GLN A 3 35.02 4.06 74.74
N LYS A 4 33.86 3.41 74.85
CA LYS A 4 33.44 2.29 73.99
C LYS A 4 33.12 2.81 72.58
N LYS A 5 33.91 2.44 71.58
CA LYS A 5 33.56 2.55 70.15
C LYS A 5 32.64 1.38 69.77
N GLY A 6 31.43 1.70 69.29
CA GLY A 6 30.47 0.73 68.77
C GLY A 6 30.93 0.12 67.45
N LYS A 7 30.92 -1.22 67.39
CA LYS A 7 31.12 -2.02 66.17
C LYS A 7 29.86 -1.89 65.30
N LYS A 8 29.99 -1.35 64.08
CA LYS A 8 28.88 -1.24 63.12
C LYS A 8 28.64 -2.59 62.42
N ASN A 9 27.37 -2.88 62.17
CA ASN A 9 26.84 -4.08 61.53
C ASN A 9 27.15 -4.09 60.02
N ASP A 10 28.31 -4.62 59.61
CA ASP A 10 28.64 -4.80 58.17
C ASP A 10 27.75 -5.85 57.47
N THR A 11 27.21 -6.81 58.23
CA THR A 11 26.44 -7.94 57.71
C THR A 11 25.06 -7.55 57.15
N ASP A 12 24.43 -6.51 57.71
CA ASP A 12 23.13 -6.01 57.22
C ASP A 12 23.29 -5.15 55.96
N TRP A 13 24.40 -4.43 55.84
CA TRP A 13 24.71 -3.64 54.65
C TRP A 13 25.00 -4.56 53.45
N GLN A 14 25.77 -5.62 53.64
CA GLN A 14 26.03 -6.60 52.59
C GLN A 14 24.77 -7.35 52.14
N LYS A 15 23.86 -7.70 53.06
CA LYS A 15 22.56 -8.32 52.71
C LYS A 15 21.64 -7.37 51.96
N THR A 16 21.66 -6.10 52.30
CA THR A 16 20.86 -5.07 51.61
C THR A 16 21.41 -4.83 50.20
N LEU A 17 22.73 -4.79 50.05
CA LEU A 17 23.40 -4.63 48.77
C LEU A 17 23.16 -5.83 47.84
N SER A 18 23.22 -7.07 48.36
CA SER A 18 22.96 -8.26 47.54
C SER A 18 21.50 -8.34 47.09
N ARG A 19 20.55 -7.96 47.95
CA ARG A 19 19.12 -7.85 47.59
C ARG A 19 18.91 -6.82 46.48
N ALA A 20 19.52 -5.65 46.57
CA ALA A 20 19.42 -4.62 45.55
C ALA A 20 20.00 -5.09 44.20
N PHE A 21 21.13 -5.80 44.23
CA PHE A 21 21.77 -6.32 43.02
C PHE A 21 20.92 -7.40 42.31
N ILE A 22 20.30 -8.30 43.06
CA ILE A 22 19.40 -9.33 42.51
C ILE A 22 18.17 -8.69 41.85
N VAL A 23 17.56 -7.70 42.50
CA VAL A 23 16.41 -6.98 41.93
C VAL A 23 16.80 -6.24 40.65
N PHE A 24 17.99 -5.62 40.61
CA PHE A 24 18.47 -4.92 39.43
C PHE A 24 18.72 -5.86 38.23
N ILE A 25 19.25 -7.06 38.49
CA ILE A 25 19.41 -8.10 37.46
C ILE A 25 18.06 -8.57 36.95
N LEU A 26 17.08 -8.82 37.83
CA LEU A 26 15.75 -9.25 37.41
C LEU A 26 15.06 -8.20 36.54
N ILE A 27 15.14 -6.92 36.91
CA ILE A 27 14.61 -5.82 36.10
C ILE A 27 15.34 -5.75 34.76
N SER A 28 16.68 -5.86 34.75
CA SER A 28 17.47 -5.86 33.51
C SER A 28 17.15 -7.05 32.60
N CYS A 29 16.88 -8.22 33.16
CA CYS A 29 16.45 -9.40 32.40
C CYS A 29 15.04 -9.19 31.83
N VAL A 30 14.08 -8.69 32.62
CA VAL A 30 12.71 -8.46 32.12
C VAL A 30 12.68 -7.39 31.04
N VAL A 31 13.43 -6.30 31.22
CA VAL A 31 13.58 -5.23 30.21
C VAL A 31 14.37 -5.72 29.00
N GLY A 32 15.41 -6.53 29.19
CA GLY A 32 16.16 -7.14 28.11
C GLY A 32 15.29 -8.07 27.27
N PHE A 33 14.49 -8.94 27.92
CA PHE A 33 13.58 -9.84 27.23
C PHE A 33 12.46 -9.10 26.48
N SER A 34 11.86 -8.06 27.09
CA SER A 34 10.80 -7.28 26.41
C SER A 34 11.32 -6.51 25.19
N LEU A 35 12.56 -6.01 25.25
CA LEU A 35 13.22 -5.36 24.11
C LEU A 35 13.62 -6.36 23.02
N THR A 36 14.03 -7.59 23.38
CA THR A 36 14.38 -8.62 22.40
C THR A 36 13.19 -9.08 21.56
N PHE A 37 12.00 -9.23 22.15
CA PHE A 37 10.81 -9.63 21.39
C PHE A 37 10.40 -8.59 20.32
N SER A 38 10.56 -7.29 20.61
CA SER A 38 10.29 -6.23 19.63
C SER A 38 11.34 -6.19 18.52
N PHE A 39 12.61 -6.47 18.84
CA PHE A 39 13.70 -6.54 17.85
C PHE A 39 13.53 -7.69 16.86
N PHE A 40 13.03 -8.85 17.28
CA PHE A 40 12.82 -10.00 16.38
C PHE A 40 11.72 -9.76 15.33
N SER A 41 10.71 -8.96 15.65
CA SER A 41 9.62 -8.62 14.71
C SER A 41 10.14 -7.83 13.48
N VAL A 42 11.16 -6.99 13.68
CA VAL A 42 11.79 -6.19 12.60
C VAL A 42 12.54 -7.08 11.58
N PHE A 43 12.96 -8.29 11.98
CA PHE A 43 13.60 -9.24 11.07
C PHE A 43 12.61 -10.24 10.46
N LYS A 44 11.33 -10.21 10.83
CA LYS A 44 10.32 -11.04 10.17
C LYS A 44 10.26 -10.60 8.71
N LYS A 45 10.43 -11.57 7.82
CA LYS A 45 10.20 -11.39 6.40
C LYS A 45 8.86 -12.01 6.04
N VAL A 46 8.21 -11.44 5.05
CA VAL A 46 6.96 -11.95 4.50
C VAL A 46 7.22 -13.32 3.88
N GLU A 47 6.54 -14.34 4.40
CA GLU A 47 6.51 -15.67 3.81
C GLU A 47 5.19 -15.91 3.07
N LYS A 48 5.18 -16.86 2.14
CA LYS A 48 3.95 -17.23 1.43
C LYS A 48 2.87 -17.69 2.42
N GLY A 49 1.69 -17.09 2.33
CA GLY A 49 0.56 -17.35 3.21
C GLY A 49 0.40 -16.35 4.36
N ASP A 50 1.41 -15.51 4.63
CA ASP A 50 1.29 -14.42 5.60
C ASP A 50 0.28 -13.37 5.12
N TYR A 51 -0.46 -12.78 6.06
CA TYR A 51 -1.27 -11.61 5.79
C TYR A 51 -0.45 -10.35 6.04
N VAL A 52 -0.42 -9.46 5.06
CA VAL A 52 0.39 -8.24 5.13
C VAL A 52 -0.46 -7.02 4.83
N ALA A 53 -0.23 -5.96 5.61
CA ALA A 53 -0.73 -4.63 5.29
C ALA A 53 0.32 -3.92 4.42
N VAL A 54 -0.09 -3.53 3.22
CA VAL A 54 0.82 -3.04 2.18
C VAL A 54 0.34 -1.67 1.72
N ASP A 55 1.21 -0.69 1.88
CA ASP A 55 1.06 0.56 1.18
C ASP A 55 1.52 0.42 -0.26
N TYR A 56 0.79 1.07 -1.16
CA TYR A 56 1.06 0.93 -2.57
C TYR A 56 0.90 2.26 -3.30
N THR A 57 1.57 2.41 -4.43
CA THR A 57 1.38 3.49 -5.39
C THR A 57 1.38 2.94 -6.79
N LEU A 58 0.26 3.05 -7.49
CA LEU A 58 0.13 2.66 -8.89
C LEU A 58 0.38 3.87 -9.79
N SER A 59 1.22 3.67 -10.80
CA SER A 59 1.66 4.73 -11.72
C SER A 59 1.63 4.26 -13.18
N TYR A 60 1.45 5.20 -14.09
CA TYR A 60 1.70 4.96 -15.52
C TYR A 60 3.20 4.91 -15.85
N GLN A 61 3.50 4.61 -17.12
CA GLN A 61 4.86 4.49 -17.65
C GLN A 61 5.73 5.74 -17.39
N ASP A 62 5.13 6.92 -17.29
CA ASP A 62 5.85 8.18 -17.03
C ASP A 62 6.15 8.41 -15.53
N GLY A 63 5.78 7.47 -14.66
CA GLY A 63 5.97 7.57 -13.21
C GLY A 63 5.01 8.53 -12.51
N ILE A 64 3.96 8.99 -13.21
CA ILE A 64 2.91 9.81 -12.62
C ILE A 64 2.00 8.88 -11.80
N PRO A 65 1.89 9.10 -10.48
CA PRO A 65 1.04 8.30 -9.61
C PRO A 65 -0.43 8.61 -9.86
N ILE A 66 -1.27 7.58 -9.77
CA ILE A 66 -2.72 7.66 -10.02
C ILE A 66 -3.50 7.40 -8.75
N ILE A 67 -3.12 6.34 -8.05
CA ILE A 67 -3.68 5.97 -6.77
C ILE A 67 -2.53 5.58 -5.85
N SER A 68 -2.58 6.06 -4.62
CA SER A 68 -1.56 5.83 -3.62
C SER A 68 -2.18 5.76 -2.23
N SER A 69 -1.62 4.95 -1.35
CA SER A 69 -1.93 5.00 0.08
C SER A 69 -0.99 5.92 0.87
N ASP A 70 0.07 6.45 0.23
CA ASP A 70 0.98 7.42 0.85
C ASP A 70 0.38 8.84 0.81
N ARG A 71 -0.11 9.28 1.97
CA ARG A 71 -0.68 10.63 2.16
C ARG A 71 0.29 11.75 1.84
N ASN A 72 1.58 11.58 2.15
CA ASN A 72 2.58 12.63 1.88
C ASN A 72 2.83 12.75 0.38
N LEU A 73 2.89 11.61 -0.32
CA LEU A 73 2.99 11.59 -1.77
C LEU A 73 1.78 12.28 -2.40
N VAL A 74 0.56 11.87 -2.04
CA VAL A 74 -0.68 12.47 -2.58
C VAL A 74 -0.71 13.98 -2.35
N GLN A 75 -0.41 14.43 -1.12
CA GLN A 75 -0.38 15.85 -0.80
C GLN A 75 0.64 16.61 -1.67
N SER A 76 1.83 16.04 -1.86
CA SER A 76 2.89 16.68 -2.66
C SER A 76 2.54 16.82 -4.14
N TYR A 77 1.75 15.90 -4.70
CA TYR A 77 1.27 15.98 -6.08
C TYR A 77 0.09 16.92 -6.22
N TYR A 78 -0.81 16.94 -5.23
CA TYR A 78 -1.89 17.91 -5.17
C TYR A 78 -1.37 19.36 -5.16
N GLU A 79 -0.34 19.66 -4.36
CA GLU A 79 0.31 20.98 -4.32
C GLU A 79 0.94 21.38 -5.67
N LYS A 80 1.29 20.39 -6.50
CA LYS A 80 1.81 20.59 -7.87
C LYS A 80 0.70 20.67 -8.93
N GLY A 81 -0.57 20.53 -8.54
CA GLY A 81 -1.72 20.55 -9.44
C GLY A 81 -2.00 19.22 -10.15
N PHE A 82 -1.44 18.10 -9.67
CA PHE A 82 -1.72 16.77 -10.21
C PHE A 82 -2.65 16.01 -9.24
N PRO A 83 -3.88 15.68 -9.65
CA PRO A 83 -4.78 14.91 -8.82
C PRO A 83 -4.29 13.45 -8.72
N VAL A 84 -4.09 12.99 -7.49
CA VAL A 84 -3.76 11.59 -7.17
C VAL A 84 -4.79 11.10 -6.16
N ALA A 85 -5.35 9.92 -6.40
CA ALA A 85 -6.33 9.31 -5.51
C ALA A 85 -5.64 8.76 -4.26
N LEU A 86 -6.18 9.07 -3.08
CA LEU A 86 -5.73 8.53 -1.80
C LEU A 86 -6.58 7.31 -1.42
N SER A 87 -5.97 6.14 -1.31
CA SER A 87 -6.63 4.93 -0.79
C SER A 87 -6.10 4.52 0.57
N GLU A 88 -6.75 3.55 1.21
CA GLU A 88 -6.16 2.85 2.34
C GLU A 88 -5.12 1.82 1.87
N SER A 89 -4.31 1.31 2.81
CA SER A 89 -3.39 0.20 2.58
C SER A 89 -4.18 -1.07 2.24
N LEU A 90 -3.62 -1.91 1.37
CA LEU A 90 -4.22 -3.20 1.05
C LEU A 90 -3.85 -4.23 2.11
N ILE A 91 -4.81 -5.09 2.50
CA ILE A 91 -4.54 -6.28 3.28
C ILE A 91 -4.61 -7.47 2.34
N ILE A 92 -3.47 -8.11 2.09
CA ILE A 92 -3.36 -9.22 1.14
C ILE A 92 -2.70 -10.42 1.79
N GLN A 93 -2.96 -11.60 1.23
CA GLN A 93 -2.20 -12.80 1.56
C GLN A 93 -1.03 -12.96 0.58
N ALA A 94 0.19 -13.01 1.09
CA ALA A 94 1.39 -13.11 0.27
C ALA A 94 1.44 -14.42 -0.53
N GLY A 95 1.75 -14.33 -1.81
CA GLY A 95 1.82 -15.45 -2.75
C GLY A 95 0.48 -16.16 -3.06
N ALA A 96 -0.65 -15.55 -2.68
CA ALA A 96 -1.98 -15.95 -3.10
C ALA A 96 -2.33 -15.33 -4.46
N LEU A 97 -3.15 -16.04 -5.24
CA LEU A 97 -3.74 -15.49 -6.46
C LEU A 97 -5.06 -14.80 -6.13
N ALA A 98 -5.35 -13.72 -6.85
CA ALA A 98 -6.64 -13.07 -6.84
C ALA A 98 -7.79 -14.05 -7.14
N ASP A 99 -8.87 -13.93 -6.37
CA ASP A 99 -10.09 -14.72 -6.52
C ASP A 99 -11.13 -14.04 -7.43
N GLN A 100 -10.98 -12.74 -7.66
CA GLN A 100 -11.86 -11.93 -8.49
C GLN A 100 -11.06 -11.21 -9.58
N LYS A 101 -11.71 -10.92 -10.71
CA LYS A 101 -11.07 -10.21 -11.83
C LYS A 101 -10.84 -8.72 -11.54
N LEU A 102 -11.74 -8.12 -10.77
CA LEU A 102 -11.76 -6.70 -10.45
C LEU A 102 -12.01 -6.54 -8.96
N PHE A 103 -11.13 -5.77 -8.31
CA PHE A 103 -11.24 -5.43 -6.89
C PHE A 103 -11.63 -3.96 -6.78
N PRO A 104 -12.77 -3.65 -6.14
CA PRO A 104 -13.13 -2.29 -5.83
C PRO A 104 -12.25 -1.75 -4.71
N VAL A 105 -11.65 -0.58 -4.92
CA VAL A 105 -10.90 0.14 -3.90
C VAL A 105 -11.48 1.54 -3.73
N ASP A 106 -11.93 1.86 -2.52
CA ASP A 106 -12.37 3.21 -2.20
C ASP A 106 -11.14 4.14 -2.16
N ALA A 107 -11.20 5.21 -2.94
CA ALA A 107 -10.14 6.21 -3.01
C ALA A 107 -10.73 7.62 -3.00
N TYR A 108 -10.09 8.51 -2.25
CA TYR A 108 -10.45 9.91 -2.14
C TYR A 108 -9.65 10.75 -3.14
N VAL A 109 -10.33 11.47 -4.02
CA VAL A 109 -9.73 12.44 -4.94
C VAL A 109 -10.16 13.83 -4.51
N TYR A 110 -9.21 14.72 -4.21
CA TYR A 110 -9.55 16.11 -3.89
C TYR A 110 -9.71 16.94 -5.18
N PRO A 111 -10.76 17.78 -5.32
CA PRO A 111 -11.87 18.02 -4.39
C PRO A 111 -13.13 17.15 -4.67
N GLU A 112 -13.02 16.17 -5.56
CA GLU A 112 -14.13 15.40 -6.14
C GLU A 112 -14.86 14.49 -5.14
N GLY A 113 -14.17 14.00 -4.11
CA GLY A 113 -14.75 13.15 -3.07
C GLY A 113 -14.24 11.70 -3.13
N ILE A 114 -15.02 10.78 -2.56
CA ILE A 114 -14.72 9.34 -2.59
C ILE A 114 -15.27 8.74 -3.88
N ALA A 115 -14.42 8.00 -4.60
CA ALA A 115 -14.76 7.22 -5.77
C ALA A 115 -14.23 5.79 -5.61
N GLN A 116 -14.83 4.84 -6.33
CA GLN A 116 -14.40 3.44 -6.30
C GLN A 116 -13.54 3.15 -7.51
N TYR A 117 -12.31 2.74 -7.28
CA TYR A 117 -11.33 2.43 -8.31
C TYR A 117 -11.29 0.93 -8.59
N ALA A 118 -11.07 0.56 -9.84
CA ALA A 118 -10.89 -0.82 -10.26
C ALA A 118 -9.40 -1.19 -10.21
N ILE A 119 -9.03 -2.17 -9.38
CA ILE A 119 -7.72 -2.85 -9.45
C ILE A 119 -7.93 -4.23 -10.07
N PHE A 120 -7.12 -4.59 -11.07
CA PHE A 120 -7.24 -5.88 -11.75
C PHE A 120 -6.56 -7.02 -10.97
N ASP A 121 -7.04 -8.24 -11.17
CA ASP A 121 -6.41 -9.49 -10.70
C ASP A 121 -4.90 -9.52 -10.91
N LEU A 122 -4.43 -9.22 -12.13
CA LEU A 122 -3.00 -9.22 -12.46
C LEU A 122 -2.19 -8.22 -11.61
N GLU A 123 -2.80 -7.11 -11.20
CA GLU A 123 -2.17 -6.11 -10.34
C GLU A 123 -2.15 -6.58 -8.90
N MET A 124 -3.23 -7.19 -8.42
CA MET A 124 -3.29 -7.81 -7.09
C MET A 124 -2.29 -8.98 -6.96
N ASP A 125 -2.15 -9.81 -7.99
CA ASP A 125 -1.18 -10.89 -8.06
C ASP A 125 0.26 -10.35 -8.03
N ALA A 126 0.51 -9.22 -8.71
CA ALA A 126 1.81 -8.54 -8.67
C ALA A 126 2.10 -7.94 -7.28
N VAL A 127 1.09 -7.46 -6.56
CA VAL A 127 1.25 -7.01 -5.15
C VAL A 127 1.58 -8.22 -4.27
N SER A 128 0.77 -9.28 -4.37
CA SER A 128 0.86 -10.51 -3.58
C SER A 128 2.20 -11.24 -3.72
N SER A 129 2.71 -11.36 -4.94
CA SER A 129 4.05 -11.92 -5.21
C SER A 129 5.17 -10.90 -4.95
N GLY A 130 4.87 -9.61 -5.11
CA GLY A 130 5.81 -8.52 -4.91
C GLY A 130 6.30 -8.42 -3.48
N VAL A 131 5.45 -8.70 -2.49
CA VAL A 131 5.76 -8.58 -1.06
C VAL A 131 6.58 -9.73 -0.49
N GLU A 132 6.67 -10.87 -1.17
CA GLU A 132 7.41 -12.04 -0.68
C GLU A 132 8.88 -11.69 -0.38
N GLY A 133 9.33 -12.04 0.83
CA GLY A 133 10.69 -11.78 1.31
C GLY A 133 10.97 -10.36 1.78
N MET A 134 10.03 -9.43 1.68
CA MET A 134 10.13 -8.07 2.25
C MET A 134 9.98 -8.12 3.77
N GLY A 135 10.66 -7.21 4.49
CA GLY A 135 10.40 -6.93 5.91
C GLY A 135 9.49 -5.71 6.10
N SER A 136 9.04 -5.48 7.34
CA SER A 136 8.30 -4.25 7.67
C SER A 136 9.18 -3.01 7.44
N GLY A 137 8.63 -2.02 6.73
CA GLY A 137 9.31 -0.81 6.29
C GLY A 137 10.09 -0.95 4.98
N ASP A 138 10.23 -2.15 4.41
CA ASP A 138 10.90 -2.32 3.13
C ASP A 138 10.05 -1.71 2.01
N VAL A 139 10.73 -1.11 1.04
CA VAL A 139 10.13 -0.54 -0.17
C VAL A 139 10.61 -1.32 -1.39
N LYS A 140 9.68 -1.68 -2.28
CA LYS A 140 10.00 -2.39 -3.51
C LYS A 140 9.21 -1.82 -4.68
N LYS A 141 9.90 -1.56 -5.78
CA LYS A 141 9.30 -1.19 -7.06
C LYS A 141 9.12 -2.43 -7.92
N VAL A 142 7.92 -2.62 -8.47
CA VAL A 142 7.59 -3.72 -9.37
C VAL A 142 7.11 -3.13 -10.70
N ASN A 143 7.72 -3.56 -11.79
CA ASN A 143 7.27 -3.21 -13.14
C ASN A 143 6.21 -4.22 -13.58
N LEU A 144 5.12 -3.72 -14.13
CA LEU A 144 3.98 -4.51 -14.58
C LEU A 144 4.05 -4.66 -16.11
N ASP A 145 4.74 -5.72 -16.57
CA ASP A 145 5.00 -5.93 -18.00
C ASP A 145 3.71 -6.09 -18.83
N PHE A 146 2.64 -6.56 -18.19
CA PHE A 146 1.32 -6.71 -18.81
C PHE A 146 0.61 -5.37 -19.08
N ALA A 147 1.08 -4.25 -18.52
CA ALA A 147 0.40 -2.96 -18.63
C ALA A 147 0.15 -2.52 -20.08
N SER A 148 1.13 -2.76 -20.95
CA SER A 148 1.07 -2.43 -22.38
C SER A 148 0.04 -3.26 -23.16
N THR A 149 -0.39 -4.38 -22.59
CA THR A 149 -1.39 -5.26 -23.21
C THR A 149 -2.83 -4.84 -22.87
N LEU A 150 -3.00 -4.07 -21.79
CA LEU A 150 -4.29 -3.59 -21.31
C LEU A 150 -4.67 -2.29 -22.01
N THR A 151 -5.13 -2.43 -23.26
CA THR A 151 -5.54 -1.32 -24.13
C THR A 151 -6.97 -1.44 -24.60
N ARG A 152 -7.57 -0.29 -24.93
CA ARG A 152 -8.92 -0.17 -25.49
C ARG A 152 -8.92 0.83 -26.63
N ASN A 153 -9.38 0.39 -27.80
CA ASN A 153 -9.67 1.28 -28.91
C ASN A 153 -11.04 1.92 -28.70
N MET A 154 -11.14 3.21 -29.03
CA MET A 154 -12.36 3.98 -28.89
C MET A 154 -12.53 4.88 -30.12
N THR A 155 -13.71 4.88 -30.72
CA THR A 155 -14.00 5.77 -31.85
C THR A 155 -14.09 7.23 -31.37
N ALA A 156 -13.99 8.19 -32.29
CA ALA A 156 -14.22 9.59 -31.97
C ALA A 156 -15.61 9.83 -31.33
N GLU A 157 -16.63 9.11 -31.81
CA GLU A 157 -17.99 9.17 -31.27
C GLU A 157 -18.06 8.65 -29.84
N GLU A 158 -17.48 7.48 -29.57
CA GLU A 158 -17.43 6.88 -28.23
C GLU A 158 -16.69 7.78 -27.23
N TYR A 159 -15.57 8.38 -27.65
CA TYR A 159 -14.82 9.30 -26.78
C TYR A 159 -15.63 10.56 -26.44
N ASN A 160 -16.37 11.09 -27.41
CA ASN A 160 -17.25 12.22 -27.17
C ASN A 160 -18.44 11.84 -26.26
N MET A 161 -18.96 10.61 -26.37
CA MET A 161 -20.07 10.13 -25.53
C MET A 161 -19.71 10.03 -24.05
N ILE A 162 -18.44 9.74 -23.73
CA ILE A 162 -17.95 9.72 -22.33
C ILE A 162 -17.53 11.10 -21.81
N GLY A 163 -17.85 12.17 -22.54
CA GLY A 163 -17.53 13.55 -22.16
C GLY A 163 -16.16 14.04 -22.62
N GLY A 164 -15.41 13.23 -23.37
CA GLY A 164 -14.18 13.64 -24.03
C GLY A 164 -14.45 14.64 -25.17
N ASN A 165 -13.39 15.33 -25.61
CA ASN A 165 -13.42 16.13 -26.83
C ASN A 165 -12.35 15.60 -27.80
N PHE A 166 -12.78 14.88 -28.82
CA PHE A 166 -11.88 14.25 -29.79
C PHE A 166 -10.98 15.27 -30.51
N SER A 167 -11.46 16.49 -30.75
CA SER A 167 -10.66 17.52 -31.43
C SER A 167 -9.45 17.95 -30.59
N SER A 168 -9.62 18.04 -29.27
CA SER A 168 -8.55 18.41 -28.35
C SER A 168 -7.79 17.21 -27.76
N ALA A 169 -8.21 15.97 -28.04
CA ALA A 169 -7.53 14.78 -27.56
C ALA A 169 -6.06 14.73 -28.01
N GLN A 170 -5.17 14.38 -27.08
CA GLN A 170 -3.74 14.23 -27.29
C GLN A 170 -3.22 13.03 -26.50
N ALA A 171 -2.16 12.39 -26.99
CA ALA A 171 -1.45 11.37 -26.23
C ALA A 171 -0.94 11.97 -24.90
N GLY A 172 -1.00 11.18 -23.83
CA GLY A 172 -0.67 11.61 -22.47
C GLY A 172 -1.85 12.20 -21.68
N MET A 173 -3.01 12.45 -22.29
CA MET A 173 -4.20 12.89 -21.55
C MET A 173 -4.82 11.74 -20.76
N VAL A 174 -5.20 12.02 -19.52
CA VAL A 174 -5.94 11.09 -18.66
C VAL A 174 -7.42 11.13 -18.99
N VAL A 175 -8.03 9.95 -19.13
CA VAL A 175 -9.43 9.73 -19.45
C VAL A 175 -10.02 8.77 -18.41
N PRO A 176 -11.09 9.14 -17.69
CA PRO A 176 -11.74 8.22 -16.77
C PRO A 176 -12.50 7.16 -17.57
N LEU A 177 -12.07 5.89 -17.45
CA LEU A 177 -12.88 4.76 -17.87
C LEU A 177 -13.70 4.22 -16.70
N ALA A 178 -14.79 3.57 -17.04
CA ALA A 178 -15.72 2.96 -16.11
C ALA A 178 -15.87 1.47 -16.46
N PHE A 179 -15.72 0.60 -15.46
CA PHE A 179 -15.89 -0.84 -15.58
C PHE A 179 -17.08 -1.29 -14.73
N GLY A 180 -17.96 -2.10 -15.31
CA GLY A 180 -19.03 -2.74 -14.56
C GLY A 180 -18.47 -3.83 -13.65
N TYR A 181 -18.89 -3.82 -12.39
CA TYR A 181 -18.56 -4.80 -11.39
C TYR A 181 -19.84 -5.33 -10.75
N THR A 182 -19.97 -6.66 -10.70
CA THR A 182 -21.07 -7.34 -10.03
C THR A 182 -20.46 -8.17 -8.90
N PRO A 183 -20.73 -7.83 -7.63
CA PRO A 183 -20.29 -8.65 -6.51
C PRO A 183 -20.89 -10.06 -6.60
N ASP A 184 -20.14 -11.09 -6.20
CA ASP A 184 -20.62 -12.47 -6.28
C ASP A 184 -21.90 -12.73 -5.44
N GLU A 185 -22.77 -13.55 -6.06
CA GLU A 185 -23.97 -14.31 -5.67
C GLU A 185 -24.99 -13.83 -4.61
N ASP A 186 -24.75 -12.83 -3.76
CA ASP A 186 -25.71 -12.43 -2.70
C ASP A 186 -26.17 -10.96 -2.76
N ALA A 187 -25.60 -10.15 -3.66
CA ALA A 187 -26.05 -8.77 -3.86
C ALA A 187 -27.15 -8.72 -4.92
N GLU A 188 -28.37 -8.37 -4.52
CA GLU A 188 -29.53 -8.14 -5.41
C GLU A 188 -29.17 -7.27 -6.64
N ASN A 189 -28.75 -7.87 -7.76
CA ASN A 189 -28.57 -7.25 -9.08
C ASN A 189 -27.94 -5.83 -9.09
N SER A 190 -27.05 -5.49 -8.15
CA SER A 190 -26.41 -4.18 -8.10
C SER A 190 -25.11 -4.22 -8.91
N THR A 191 -25.20 -3.86 -10.19
CA THR A 191 -23.99 -3.57 -10.98
C THR A 191 -23.44 -2.23 -10.52
N MET A 192 -22.27 -2.25 -9.91
CA MET A 192 -21.51 -1.07 -9.54
C MET A 192 -20.62 -0.64 -10.69
N THR A 193 -20.27 0.64 -10.74
CA THR A 193 -19.33 1.17 -11.71
C THR A 193 -18.04 1.52 -10.98
N LEU A 194 -16.94 0.91 -11.40
CA LEU A 194 -15.61 1.20 -10.88
C LEU A 194 -14.85 2.08 -11.87
N GLU A 195 -14.27 3.14 -11.36
CA GLU A 195 -13.44 4.06 -12.12
C GLU A 195 -12.05 3.46 -12.36
N ARG A 196 -11.55 3.74 -13.55
CA ARG A 196 -10.22 3.34 -13.97
C ARG A 196 -9.68 4.46 -14.84
N PRO A 197 -8.94 5.42 -14.25
CA PRO A 197 -8.18 6.35 -15.05
C PRO A 197 -7.40 5.56 -16.11
N SER A 198 -7.30 6.14 -17.29
CA SER A 198 -6.61 5.56 -18.44
C SER A 198 -5.87 6.67 -19.18
N VAL A 199 -4.85 6.36 -19.96
CA VAL A 199 -4.10 7.36 -20.72
C VAL A 199 -4.28 7.14 -22.20
N ILE A 200 -4.50 8.23 -22.95
CA ILE A 200 -4.43 8.19 -24.42
C ILE A 200 -2.98 7.90 -24.80
N ILE A 201 -2.73 6.75 -25.42
CA ILE A 201 -1.40 6.40 -25.94
C ILE A 201 -1.26 6.73 -27.43
N GLU A 202 -2.37 6.77 -28.14
CA GLU A 202 -2.40 7.07 -29.58
C GLU A 202 -3.70 7.76 -29.98
N LYS A 203 -3.61 8.67 -30.96
CA LYS A 203 -4.77 9.26 -31.64
C LYS A 203 -4.58 9.06 -33.14
N THR A 204 -5.61 8.53 -33.77
CA THR A 204 -5.74 8.36 -35.22
C THR A 204 -6.80 9.32 -35.77
N ASP A 205 -7.03 9.31 -37.07
CA ASP A 205 -8.09 10.13 -37.69
C ASP A 205 -9.50 9.70 -37.26
N ASP A 206 -9.68 8.41 -36.95
CA ASP A 206 -10.99 7.80 -36.68
C ASP A 206 -11.26 7.51 -35.19
N GLY A 207 -10.24 7.60 -34.33
CA GLY A 207 -10.38 7.25 -32.92
C GLY A 207 -9.10 7.40 -32.10
N ILE A 208 -9.17 6.95 -30.84
CA ILE A 208 -8.06 6.96 -29.89
C ILE A 208 -7.80 5.54 -29.36
N VAL A 209 -6.56 5.32 -28.92
CA VAL A 209 -6.17 4.12 -28.18
C VAL A 209 -5.87 4.54 -26.75
N LEU A 210 -6.57 3.93 -25.80
CA LEU A 210 -6.40 4.13 -24.37
C LEU A 210 -5.63 2.95 -23.78
N GLN A 211 -4.62 3.23 -22.96
CA GLN A 211 -4.02 2.25 -22.07
C GLN A 211 -4.61 2.42 -20.67
N TYR A 212 -5.19 1.35 -20.13
CA TYR A 212 -5.74 1.32 -18.78
C TYR A 212 -4.92 0.46 -17.82
N GLY A 213 -3.89 -0.24 -18.30
CA GLY A 213 -2.91 -0.93 -17.44
C GLY A 213 -1.92 0.04 -16.81
N TYR A 214 -1.72 -0.08 -15.50
CA TYR A 214 -0.67 0.65 -14.79
C TYR A 214 0.67 -0.06 -14.98
N SER A 215 1.73 0.72 -15.20
CA SER A 215 3.04 0.18 -15.61
C SER A 215 3.95 -0.14 -14.44
N VAL A 216 3.71 0.49 -13.29
CA VAL A 216 4.57 0.43 -12.12
C VAL A 216 3.72 0.40 -10.87
N ILE A 217 4.12 -0.43 -9.92
CA ILE A 217 3.64 -0.39 -8.55
C ILE A 217 4.82 -0.26 -7.58
N ASP A 218 4.78 0.77 -6.74
CA ASP A 218 5.68 0.89 -5.58
C ASP A 218 4.97 0.31 -4.36
N LEU A 219 5.63 -0.59 -3.64
CA LEU A 219 5.11 -1.33 -2.49
C LEU A 219 5.89 -1.00 -1.24
N THR A 220 5.20 -0.83 -0.11
CA THR A 220 5.81 -0.71 1.21
C THR A 220 5.08 -1.62 2.19
N VAL A 221 5.79 -2.55 2.83
CA VAL A 221 5.17 -3.41 3.85
C VAL A 221 5.05 -2.63 5.16
N GLN A 222 3.83 -2.38 5.61
CA GLN A 222 3.59 -1.71 6.89
C GLN A 222 3.70 -2.71 8.05
N GLU A 223 2.97 -3.81 7.94
CA GLU A 223 2.86 -4.81 9.00
C GLU A 223 2.76 -6.22 8.40
N ILE A 224 3.39 -7.19 9.06
CA ILE A 224 3.28 -8.61 8.76
C ILE A 224 2.51 -9.26 9.91
N ARG A 225 1.33 -9.80 9.63
CA ARG A 225 0.44 -10.44 10.61
C ARG A 225 0.71 -11.93 10.79
#